data_AF-A0A2V8NFW9-F1
#
_entry.id   AF-A0A2V8NFW9-F1
#
_cell.length_a   1.000
_cell.length_b   1.000
_cell.length_c   1.000
_cell.angle_alpha   90.00
_cell.angle_beta   90.00
_cell.angle_gamma   90.00
#
_symmetry.space_group_name_H-M   'P 1'
#
loop_
_entity.id
_entity.type
_entity.pdbx_description
1 polymer ?
#
loop_
_entity_poly.entity_id
_entity_poly.type
_entity_poly.pdbx_seq_one_letter_code
_entity_poly.pdbx_strand_id
1 'polypeptide(L)'
;MLGTFMTANVWLRILPFQRQMVAAVKKGIPPDMSLSARAKQRTKHNTYMVVPVVFIMISNHFPVATYGNQYNWVVLSVLTVAGWLTAKALRSR
;
A
#
# COMPACT_ATOMS: atom_id res chain seq x y z
N MET A 1 -12.16 6.30 0.51
CA MET A 1 -12.09 5.17 1.46
C MET A 1 -10.69 4.51 1.44
N LEU A 2 -10.25 3.89 0.33
CA LEU A 2 -8.93 3.23 0.28
C LEU A 2 -7.73 4.16 0.62
N GLY A 3 -7.73 5.37 0.08
CA GLY A 3 -6.72 6.38 0.42
C GLY A 3 -6.69 6.74 1.92
N THR A 4 -7.84 6.75 2.58
CA THR A 4 -7.93 6.98 4.04
C THR A 4 -7.21 5.89 4.83
N PHE A 5 -7.39 4.62 4.44
CA PHE A 5 -6.68 3.49 5.06
C PHE A 5 -5.17 3.54 4.79
N MET A 6 -4.76 3.94 3.57
CA MET A 6 -3.35 4.15 3.24
C MET A 6 -2.73 5.23 4.14
N THR A 7 -3.40 6.37 4.28
CA THR A 7 -2.94 7.46 5.16
C THR A 7 -2.89 7.04 6.62
N ALA A 8 -3.88 6.28 7.10
CA ALA A 8 -3.89 5.76 8.47
C ALA A 8 -2.70 4.80 8.74
N ASN A 9 -2.37 3.92 7.79
CA ASN A 9 -1.18 3.06 7.90
C ASN A 9 0.11 3.88 8.01
N VAL A 10 0.22 4.97 7.27
CA VAL A 10 1.38 5.87 7.33
C VAL A 10 1.45 6.55 8.69
N TRP A 11 0.37 7.18 9.12
CA TRP A 11 0.34 8.01 10.32
C TRP A 11 0.48 7.20 11.62
N LEU A 12 -0.16 6.04 11.70
CA LEU A 12 -0.25 5.25 12.93
C LEU A 12 0.83 4.17 13.04
N ARG A 13 1.43 3.74 11.92
CA ARG A 13 2.38 2.62 11.93
C ARG A 13 3.73 2.99 11.31
N ILE A 14 3.77 3.55 10.11
CA ILE A 14 5.05 3.77 9.40
C ILE A 14 5.83 4.93 10.05
N LEU A 15 5.23 6.11 10.19
CA LEU A 15 5.88 7.30 10.75
C LEU A 15 6.36 7.11 12.19
N PRO A 16 5.57 6.55 13.12
CA PRO A 16 6.03 6.35 14.49
C PRO A 16 7.24 5.41 14.58
N PHE A 17 7.24 4.31 13.83
CA PHE A 17 8.37 3.38 13.80
C PHE A 17 9.63 4.01 13.21
N GLN A 18 9.49 4.78 12.13
CA GLN A 18 10.61 5.52 11.53
C GLN A 18 11.17 6.57 12.49
N ARG A 19 10.32 7.32 13.21
CA ARG A 19 10.76 8.32 14.20
C ARG A 19 11.59 7.69 15.32
N GLN A 20 11.17 6.53 15.83
CA GLN A 20 11.92 5.80 16.86
C GLN A 20 13.29 5.34 16.36
N MET A 21 13.36 4.79 15.15
CA MET A 21 14.64 4.38 14.55
C MET A 21 15.58 5.58 14.35
N VAL A 22 15.08 6.71 13.82
CA VAL A 22 15.87 7.94 13.66
C VAL A 22 16.36 8.47 15.01
N ALA A 23 15.53 8.41 16.05
CA ALA A 23 15.92 8.85 17.39
C ALA A 23 17.02 7.97 18.01
N ALA A 24 16.99 6.65 17.78
CA ALA A 24 18.04 5.74 18.23
C ALA A 24 19.39 6.04 17.55
N VAL A 25 19.37 6.19 16.21
CA VAL A 25 20.55 6.55 15.42
C VAL A 25 21.14 7.89 15.87
N LYS A 26 20.30 8.91 16.11
CA LYS A 26 20.75 10.21 16.64
C LYS A 26 21.43 10.13 18.00
N LYS A 27 21.10 9.12 18.81
CA LYS A 27 21.70 8.86 20.12
C LYS A 27 22.93 7.95 20.06
N GLY A 28 23.35 7.51 18.87
CA GLY A 28 24.44 6.55 18.70
C GLY A 28 24.10 5.12 19.14
N ILE A 29 22.82 4.82 19.37
CA ILE A 29 22.33 3.50 19.79
C ILE A 29 21.93 2.72 18.54
N PRO A 30 22.26 1.43 18.43
CA PRO A 30 21.79 0.61 17.31
C PRO A 30 20.25 0.60 17.26
N PRO A 31 19.64 0.94 16.11
CA PRO A 31 18.19 0.99 15.99
C PRO A 31 17.57 -0.42 16.07
N ASP A 32 16.39 -0.53 16.68
CA ASP A 32 15.65 -1.80 16.70
C ASP A 32 15.19 -2.17 15.28
N MET A 33 15.77 -3.24 14.75
CA MET A 33 15.46 -3.76 13.42
C MET A 33 14.04 -4.33 13.32
N SER A 34 13.40 -4.69 14.44
CA SER A 34 12.01 -5.16 14.47
C SER A 34 11.04 -4.06 14.00
N LEU A 35 11.32 -2.80 14.32
CA LEU A 35 10.54 -1.64 13.88
C LEU A 35 10.63 -1.46 12.36
N SER A 36 11.82 -1.69 11.80
CA SER A 36 12.05 -1.61 10.35
C SER A 36 11.22 -2.66 9.60
N ALA A 37 11.16 -3.89 10.13
CA ALA A 37 10.38 -4.97 9.55
C ALA A 37 8.87 -4.68 9.59
N ARG A 38 8.37 -4.16 10.71
CA ARG A 38 6.96 -3.77 10.88
C ARG A 38 6.57 -2.61 9.95
N ALA A 39 7.44 -1.59 9.84
CA ALA A 39 7.23 -0.47 8.91
C ALA A 39 7.21 -0.97 7.45
N LYS A 40 8.18 -1.82 7.08
CA LYS A 40 8.27 -2.43 5.74
C LYS A 40 7.01 -3.20 5.36
N GLN A 41 6.41 -3.94 6.29
CA GLN A 41 5.19 -4.69 6.01
C GLN A 41 4.00 -3.77 5.69
N ARG A 42 3.85 -2.66 6.41
CA ARG A 42 2.79 -1.67 6.13
C ARG A 42 3.04 -0.89 4.85
N THR A 43 4.29 -0.56 4.55
CA THR A 43 4.67 0.02 3.25
C THR A 43 4.30 -0.92 2.11
N LYS A 44 4.64 -2.22 2.20
CA LYS A 44 4.25 -3.21 1.18
C LYS A 44 2.74 -3.24 0.97
N HIS A 45 1.96 -3.28 2.05
CA HIS A 45 0.50 -3.26 1.97
C HIS A 45 -0.03 -2.01 1.26
N ASN A 46 0.51 -0.82 1.58
CA ASN A 46 0.17 0.40 0.86
C ASN A 46 0.59 0.36 -0.62
N THR A 47 1.78 -0.16 -0.95
CA THR A 47 2.24 -0.30 -2.34
C THR A 47 1.27 -1.15 -3.17
N TYR A 48 0.74 -2.24 -2.61
CA TYR A 48 -0.23 -3.08 -3.31
C TYR A 48 -1.58 -2.38 -3.54
N MET A 49 -1.97 -1.45 -2.66
CA MET A 49 -3.20 -0.66 -2.82
C MET A 49 -3.10 0.44 -3.87
N VAL A 50 -1.89 0.80 -4.35
CA VAL A 50 -1.73 1.84 -5.39
C VAL A 50 -2.47 1.46 -6.67
N VAL A 51 -2.36 0.20 -7.11
CA VAL A 51 -2.99 -0.28 -8.35
C VAL A 51 -4.51 -0.07 -8.34
N PRO A 52 -5.28 -0.59 -7.35
CA PRO A 52 -6.72 -0.35 -7.32
C PRO A 52 -7.07 1.13 -7.11
N VAL A 53 -6.32 1.87 -6.30
CA VAL A 53 -6.61 3.29 -6.05
C VAL A 53 -6.47 4.11 -7.32
N VAL A 54 -5.35 3.97 -8.04
CA VAL A 54 -5.12 4.68 -9.31
C VAL A 54 -6.15 4.25 -10.35
N PHE A 55 -6.49 2.96 -10.41
CA PHE A 55 -7.54 2.48 -11.32
C PHE A 55 -8.88 3.15 -11.05
N ILE A 56 -9.31 3.28 -9.79
CA ILE A 56 -10.55 3.98 -9.41
C ILE A 56 -10.46 5.47 -9.77
N MET A 57 -9.32 6.12 -9.50
CA MET A 57 -9.12 7.54 -9.81
C MET A 57 -9.25 7.80 -11.32
N ILE A 58 -8.68 6.92 -12.16
CA ILE A 58 -8.79 6.98 -13.62
C ILE A 58 -10.20 6.64 -14.07
N SER A 59 -10.85 5.63 -13.48
CA SER A 59 -12.21 5.21 -13.82
C SER A 59 -13.22 6.36 -13.70
N ASN A 60 -13.01 7.29 -12.75
CA ASN A 60 -13.85 8.49 -12.61
C ASN A 60 -13.82 9.40 -13.86
N HIS A 61 -12.74 9.35 -14.64
CA HIS A 61 -12.56 10.12 -15.86
C HIS A 61 -13.06 9.38 -17.11
N PHE A 62 -13.41 8.09 -16.99
CA PHE A 62 -13.95 7.25 -18.08
C PHE A 62 -15.26 6.54 -17.65
N PRO A 63 -16.31 7.30 -17.27
CA PRO A 63 -17.51 6.72 -16.64
C PRO A 63 -18.23 5.68 -17.49
N VAL A 64 -18.16 5.79 -18.83
CA VAL A 64 -18.84 4.91 -19.79
C VAL A 64 -18.22 3.49 -19.86
N ALA A 65 -16.92 3.34 -19.56
CA ALA A 65 -16.20 2.06 -19.68
C ALA A 65 -16.16 1.25 -18.38
N THR A 66 -16.32 1.90 -17.21
CA THR A 66 -16.02 1.29 -15.90
C THR A 66 -17.15 1.38 -14.87
N TYR A 67 -17.94 2.46 -14.82
CA TYR A 67 -18.93 2.65 -13.76
C TYR A 67 -20.31 2.06 -14.06
N GLY A 68 -20.67 1.91 -15.34
CA GLY A 68 -21.96 1.35 -15.77
C GLY A 68 -22.03 -0.18 -15.84
N ASN A 69 -20.92 -0.88 -15.57
CA ASN A 69 -20.88 -2.34 -15.63
C ASN A 69 -21.15 -2.94 -14.25
N GLN A 70 -22.18 -3.80 -14.15
CA GLN A 70 -22.54 -4.58 -12.94
C GLN A 70 -21.37 -5.38 -12.32
N TYR A 71 -20.31 -5.62 -13.09
CA TYR A 71 -19.12 -6.35 -12.66
C TYR A 71 -17.93 -5.45 -12.24
N ASN A 72 -18.10 -4.13 -12.13
CA ASN A 72 -17.06 -3.16 -11.77
C ASN A 72 -16.23 -3.54 -10.52
N TRP A 73 -16.86 -3.98 -9.44
CA TRP A 73 -16.19 -4.43 -8.21
C TRP A 73 -15.42 -5.76 -8.40
N VAL A 74 -15.90 -6.65 -9.28
CA VAL A 74 -15.23 -7.91 -9.61
C VAL A 74 -13.95 -7.62 -10.39
N VAL A 75 -14.04 -6.77 -11.41
CA VAL A 75 -12.88 -6.36 -12.23
C VAL A 75 -11.80 -5.72 -11.33
N LEU A 76 -12.20 -4.81 -10.44
CA LEU A 76 -11.29 -4.19 -9.48
C LEU A 76 -10.61 -5.23 -8.57
N SER A 77 -11.38 -6.20 -8.08
CA SER A 77 -10.86 -7.26 -7.20
C SER A 77 -9.86 -8.15 -7.93
N VAL A 78 -10.18 -8.58 -9.16
CA VAL A 78 -9.29 -9.38 -10.01
C VAL A 78 -8.00 -8.63 -10.32
N LEU A 79 -8.08 -7.36 -10.73
CA LEU A 79 -6.90 -6.53 -11.01
C LEU A 79 -6.02 -6.35 -9.77
N THR A 80 -6.63 -6.17 -8.59
CA THR A 80 -5.89 -6.05 -7.33
C THR A 80 -5.13 -7.34 -7.00
N VAL A 81 -5.79 -8.49 -7.12
CA VAL A 81 -5.19 -9.80 -6.85
C VAL A 81 -4.10 -10.12 -7.88
N ALA A 82 -4.36 -9.89 -9.16
CA ALA A 82 -3.38 -10.09 -10.23
C ALA A 82 -2.14 -9.21 -10.03
N GLY A 83 -2.32 -7.93 -9.71
CA GLY A 83 -1.21 -7.02 -9.41
C GLY A 83 -0.38 -7.49 -8.21
N TRP A 84 -1.04 -7.96 -7.14
CA TRP A 84 -0.35 -8.52 -5.97
C TRP A 84 0.45 -9.78 -6.32
N LEU A 85 -0.14 -10.72 -7.08
CA LEU A 85 0.49 -11.96 -7.51
C LEU A 85 1.70 -11.70 -8.41
N THR A 86 1.57 -10.83 -9.41
CA THR A 86 2.67 -10.48 -10.33
C THR A 86 3.84 -9.86 -9.57
N ALA A 87 3.56 -8.91 -8.67
CA ALA A 87 4.59 -8.29 -7.84
C ALA A 87 5.20 -9.25 -6.81
N LYS A 88 4.45 -10.28 -6.36
CA LYS A 88 5.00 -11.36 -5.55
C LYS A 88 5.93 -12.26 -6.38
N ALA A 89 5.51 -12.65 -7.58
CA ALA A 89 6.28 -13.51 -8.48
C ALA A 89 7.61 -12.87 -8.93
N LEU A 90 7.60 -11.56 -9.22
CA LEU A 90 8.80 -10.78 -9.56
C LEU A 90 9.81 -10.70 -8.40
N ARG A 91 9.35 -10.77 -7.15
CA ARG A 91 10.19 -10.65 -5.95
C ARG A 91 10.65 -12.00 -5.39
N SER A 92 10.10 -13.11 -5.90
CA SER A 92 10.48 -14.47 -5.54
C SER A 92 11.45 -15.11 -6.52
N ARG A 93 11.86 -14.37 -7.56
CA ARG A 93 12.99 -14.69 -8.43
C ARG A 93 14.21 -13.92 -7.94
#